data_AF-A0A2V7PTM5-F1
#
_entry.id   AF-A0A2V7PTM5-F1
#
_cell.length_a   1.000
_cell.length_b   1.000
_cell.length_c   1.000
_cell.angle_alpha   90.00
_cell.angle_beta   90.00
_cell.angle_gamma   90.00
#
_symmetry.space_group_name_H-M   'P 1'
#
loop_
_entity.id
_entity.type
_entity.pdbx_description
1 polymer ?
#
loop_
_entity_poly.entity_id
_entity_poly.type
_entity_poly.pdbx_seq_one_letter_code
_entity_poly.pdbx_strand_id
1 'polypeptide(L)'
;MYLPRSSPVGAEWNGLARRVNRDNTSLTLQGLLTYRGQVSRDHGIDVVGGYETSKYVTSEVGTEARGFLTDAFTFDNLGAGATLVSPYSWREESRFVSVFGRTNYNYKDRYFLTGVLRYDGSSRFGTGHKWALFPAISASWNIIGESFMRGSVFNDLRLRAGWGLQGNPGVPPYASLILLGTTDGARYVFGETPVTGVVPTRNGNPELKWEQTSQFNIAAEFSLLNSRLSGSVEYYVKNTKDLLLTVAVPQPALVSDRLENIGKVRNRGVEGSLDWLALSRRNLTWRAGVVFSRDRNTVVNLGSAPFINTGGVSGQGQSGQNAERIIPGQPLGTFYGPEFVGVDANGKQLFNHYVNGVLTGQTTAPGASDFVVLGNANPSFSVGLHSQVSWRRMDLSFLVRSEMGQKVFNNTGLVYSTKGNVLQDKNFLTSALPENDATGIHEPAIYSSRWVEDGSFVRLQNLTLGYTLPVAFLMGGSRSTRMYLSGDNLFLISGYSGLDPEVHAESGLASRGIDYLSYPRPRTVTFGVNVAF
;
A
#
# COMPACT_ATOMS: atom_id res chain seq x y z
N MET A 1 28.43 0.10 3.10
CA MET A 1 28.22 1.54 2.82
C MET A 1 29.31 2.32 3.53
N TYR A 2 29.88 3.33 2.86
CA TYR A 2 30.82 4.27 3.45
C TYR A 2 30.32 5.69 3.21
N LEU A 3 30.32 6.52 4.25
CA LEU A 3 30.03 7.94 4.17
C LEU A 3 31.34 8.69 4.44
N PRO A 4 31.90 9.37 3.43
CA PRO A 4 33.19 10.04 3.56
C PRO A 4 33.08 11.25 4.48
N ARG A 5 34.23 11.69 5.00
CA ARG A 5 34.34 12.87 5.87
C ARG A 5 33.80 14.15 5.23
N SER A 6 33.80 14.21 3.90
CA SER A 6 33.28 15.33 3.11
C SER A 6 31.75 15.36 2.99
N SER A 7 31.06 14.26 3.28
CA SER A 7 29.60 14.21 3.30
C SER A 7 29.07 14.80 4.62
N PRO A 8 27.98 15.58 4.64
CA PRO A 8 27.43 16.15 5.87
C PRO A 8 27.19 15.13 6.98
N VAL A 9 26.70 13.93 6.64
CA VAL A 9 26.47 12.84 7.60
C VAL A 9 27.78 12.16 8.01
N GLY A 10 28.75 12.03 7.10
CA GLY A 10 30.05 11.44 7.42
C GLY A 10 30.93 12.38 8.24
N ALA A 11 30.77 13.69 8.10
CA ALA A 11 31.49 14.72 8.85
C ALA A 11 31.21 14.64 10.36
N GLU A 12 29.96 14.37 10.74
CA GLU A 12 29.54 14.20 12.15
C GLU A 12 30.36 13.11 12.87
N TRP A 13 30.74 12.06 12.15
CA TRP A 13 31.44 10.89 12.70
C TRP A 13 32.91 10.79 12.26
N ASN A 14 33.41 11.80 11.56
CA ASN A 14 34.74 11.82 10.95
C ASN A 14 34.99 10.55 10.08
N GLY A 15 34.04 10.25 9.19
CA GLY A 15 33.99 9.06 8.35
C GLY A 15 33.20 7.93 9.02
N LEU A 16 32.22 7.37 8.31
CA LEU A 16 31.36 6.29 8.81
C LEU A 16 31.36 5.12 7.84
N ALA A 17 31.65 3.93 8.35
CA ALA A 17 31.65 2.70 7.57
C ALA A 17 30.72 1.68 8.21
N ARG A 18 29.82 1.10 7.41
CA ARG A 18 28.88 0.07 7.87
C ARG A 18 28.85 -1.10 6.91
N ARG A 19 28.99 -2.31 7.45
CA ARG A 19 28.82 -3.57 6.72
C ARG A 19 27.69 -4.38 7.36
N VAL A 20 26.71 -4.74 6.55
CA VAL A 20 25.57 -5.55 6.95
C VAL A 20 25.48 -6.70 5.97
N ASN A 21 25.43 -7.93 6.48
CA ASN A 21 25.10 -9.11 5.70
C ASN A 21 23.72 -9.60 6.13
N ARG A 22 22.78 -9.67 5.18
CA ARG A 22 21.41 -10.15 5.41
C ARG A 22 21.17 -11.35 4.50
N ASP A 23 20.91 -12.49 5.12
CA ASP A 23 20.55 -13.72 4.44
C ASP A 23 19.03 -13.91 4.50
N ASN A 24 18.42 -14.11 3.33
CA ASN A 24 17.00 -14.41 3.20
C ASN A 24 16.84 -15.75 2.47
N THR A 25 16.34 -16.76 3.17
CA THR A 25 16.10 -18.08 2.61
C THR A 25 14.61 -18.40 2.64
N SER A 26 14.07 -18.73 1.47
CA SER A 26 12.72 -19.26 1.31
C SER A 26 12.80 -20.65 0.69
N LEU A 27 12.17 -21.62 1.34
CA LEU A 27 11.99 -22.97 0.81
C LEU A 27 10.50 -23.27 0.73
N THR A 28 10.02 -23.68 -0.44
CA THR A 28 8.62 -24.09 -0.65
C THR A 28 8.58 -25.47 -1.28
N LEU A 29 7.74 -26.34 -0.74
CA LEU A 29 7.41 -27.65 -1.31
C LEU A 29 5.90 -27.67 -1.58
N GLN A 30 5.52 -28.05 -2.79
CA GLN A 30 4.12 -28.17 -3.20
C GLN A 30 3.91 -29.52 -3.90
N GLY A 31 2.85 -30.22 -3.50
CA GLY A 31 2.37 -31.43 -4.14
C GLY A 31 0.91 -31.26 -4.56
N LEU A 32 0.59 -31.58 -5.81
CA LEU A 32 -0.75 -31.44 -6.39
C LEU A 32 -1.19 -32.76 -7.00
N LEU A 33 -2.42 -33.16 -6.72
CA LEU A 33 -3.13 -34.22 -7.42
C LEU A 33 -4.30 -33.60 -8.19
N THR A 34 -4.33 -33.83 -9.49
CA THR A 34 -5.32 -33.22 -10.39
C THR A 34 -6.09 -34.31 -11.12
N TYR A 35 -7.41 -34.21 -11.14
CA TYR A 35 -8.29 -35.03 -11.97
C TYR A 35 -9.15 -34.12 -12.84
N ARG A 36 -9.19 -34.38 -14.14
CA ARG A 36 -10.08 -33.70 -15.08
C ARG A 36 -10.77 -34.74 -15.95
N GLY A 37 -12.10 -34.73 -15.93
CA GLY A 37 -12.89 -35.71 -16.66
C GLY A 37 -14.28 -35.21 -17.00
N GLN A 38 -14.86 -35.81 -18.04
CA GLN A 38 -16.29 -35.74 -18.34
C GLN A 38 -16.96 -36.95 -17.68
N VAL A 39 -17.82 -36.70 -16.69
CA VAL A 39 -18.59 -37.76 -16.00
C VAL A 39 -19.70 -38.28 -16.92
N SER A 40 -20.23 -37.40 -17.77
CA SER A 40 -21.10 -37.74 -18.90
C SER A 40 -21.01 -36.66 -19.98
N ARG A 41 -21.81 -36.76 -21.04
CA ARG A 41 -21.86 -35.75 -22.12
C ARG A 41 -22.11 -34.33 -21.61
N ASP A 42 -22.93 -34.19 -20.57
CA ASP A 42 -23.40 -32.89 -20.08
C ASP A 42 -22.69 -32.45 -18.78
N HIS A 43 -21.82 -33.29 -18.20
CA HIS A 43 -21.27 -33.09 -16.86
C HIS A 43 -19.75 -33.20 -16.87
N GLY A 44 -19.08 -32.06 -16.67
CA GLY A 44 -17.63 -31.97 -16.51
C GLY A 44 -17.23 -31.76 -15.05
N ILE A 45 -16.13 -32.38 -14.64
CA ILE A 45 -15.53 -32.18 -13.32
C ILE A 45 -14.02 -31.98 -13.42
N ASP A 46 -13.50 -31.00 -12.69
CA ASP A 46 -12.08 -30.75 -12.49
C ASP A 46 -11.83 -30.63 -10.98
N VAL A 47 -11.08 -31.58 -10.42
CA VAL A 47 -10.75 -31.61 -9.00
C VAL A 47 -9.25 -31.49 -8.83
N VAL A 48 -8.84 -30.61 -7.93
CA VAL A 48 -7.47 -30.47 -7.44
C VAL A 48 -7.45 -30.70 -5.95
N GLY A 49 -6.54 -31.53 -5.48
CA GLY A 49 -6.16 -31.63 -4.06
C GLY A 49 -4.67 -31.31 -3.93
N GLY A 50 -4.27 -30.62 -2.87
CA GLY A 50 -2.89 -30.20 -2.71
C GLY A 50 -2.43 -30.05 -1.27
N TYR A 51 -1.12 -30.19 -1.11
CA TYR A 51 -0.38 -29.87 0.10
C TYR A 51 0.73 -28.89 -0.24
N GLU A 52 0.90 -27.86 0.57
CA GLU A 52 1.96 -26.88 0.42
C GLU A 52 2.60 -26.57 1.77
N THR A 53 3.92 -26.45 1.81
CA THR A 53 4.65 -25.98 2.98
C THR A 53 5.73 -24.99 2.56
N SER A 54 5.80 -23.86 3.26
CA SER A 54 6.81 -22.83 3.05
C SER A 54 7.52 -22.52 4.36
N LYS A 55 8.85 -22.35 4.28
CA LYS A 55 9.70 -21.93 5.39
C LYS A 55 10.47 -20.68 4.96
N TYR A 56 10.35 -19.63 5.76
CA TYR A 56 11.06 -18.37 5.59
C TYR A 56 12.02 -18.17 6.75
N VAL A 57 13.28 -17.91 6.44
CA VAL A 57 14.33 -17.58 7.41
C VAL A 57 14.98 -16.29 6.95
N THR A 58 15.03 -15.31 7.85
CA THR A 58 15.84 -14.11 7.66
C THR A 58 16.83 -14.02 8.80
N SER A 59 18.09 -13.77 8.50
CA SER A 59 19.11 -13.43 9.49
C SER A 59 19.94 -12.25 9.03
N GLU A 60 20.43 -11.48 9.98
CA GLU A 60 21.31 -10.36 9.70
C GLU A 60 22.45 -10.33 10.71
N VAL A 61 23.62 -9.94 10.24
CA VAL A 61 24.74 -9.51 11.06
C VAL A 61 25.23 -8.17 10.55
N GLY A 62 25.46 -7.23 11.46
CA GLY A 62 25.91 -5.90 11.11
C GLY A 62 27.00 -5.41 12.04
N THR A 63 27.89 -4.59 11.47
CA THR A 63 28.98 -3.92 12.18
C THR A 63 29.19 -2.53 11.59
N GLU A 64 29.63 -1.60 12.44
CA GLU A 64 29.87 -0.22 12.08
C GLU A 64 31.16 0.27 12.74
N ALA A 65 31.88 1.14 12.03
CA ALA A 65 33.07 1.81 12.51
C ALA A 65 33.00 3.31 12.15
N ARG A 66 33.62 4.13 12.98
CA ARG A 66 33.64 5.61 12.88
C ARG A 66 35.05 6.15 13.10
N GLY A 67 35.28 7.39 12.70
CA GLY A 67 36.54 8.09 12.96
C GLY A 67 37.71 7.58 12.12
N PHE A 68 37.57 7.61 10.80
CA PHE A 68 38.60 7.18 9.87
C PHE A 68 39.62 8.30 9.64
N LEU A 69 40.93 7.96 9.69
CA LEU A 69 42.00 8.90 9.35
C LEU A 69 42.00 9.28 7.86
N THR A 70 41.54 8.36 6.99
CA THR A 70 41.45 8.54 5.54
C THR A 70 40.20 7.83 5.00
N ASP A 71 39.61 8.40 3.94
CA ASP A 71 38.46 7.83 3.24
C ASP A 71 38.84 6.59 2.39
N ALA A 72 40.13 6.30 2.23
CA ALA A 72 40.64 5.23 1.35
C ALA A 72 40.28 3.80 1.82
N PHE A 73 40.07 3.59 3.12
CA PHE A 73 39.75 2.26 3.68
C PHE A 73 38.29 1.83 3.47
N THR A 74 37.42 2.80 3.22
CA THR A 74 35.98 2.62 2.97
C THR A 74 35.30 1.67 3.99
N PHE A 75 34.31 0.89 3.54
CA PHE A 75 33.69 -0.19 4.30
C PHE A 75 34.45 -1.52 4.20
N ASP A 76 35.52 -1.57 3.41
CA ASP A 76 36.31 -2.79 3.18
C ASP A 76 37.29 -3.07 4.33
N ASN A 77 37.71 -2.04 5.08
CA ASN A 77 38.52 -2.19 6.29
C ASN A 77 37.94 -1.43 7.49
N LEU A 78 36.90 -1.99 8.11
CA LEU A 78 36.25 -1.41 9.30
C LEU A 78 37.21 -1.24 10.49
N GLY A 79 38.25 -2.07 10.59
CA GLY A 79 39.24 -2.00 11.67
C GLY A 79 40.10 -0.73 11.65
N ALA A 80 40.08 0.03 10.55
CA ALA A 80 40.79 1.31 10.45
C ALA A 80 40.05 2.50 11.10
N GLY A 81 38.80 2.30 11.54
CA GLY A 81 38.07 3.32 12.29
C GLY A 81 38.54 3.42 13.74
N ALA A 82 38.68 4.64 14.26
CA ALA A 82 39.06 4.89 15.65
C ALA A 82 38.03 4.39 16.68
N THR A 83 36.76 4.24 16.28
CA THR A 83 35.70 3.72 17.15
C THR A 83 34.95 2.60 16.45
N LEU A 84 34.99 1.40 17.04
CA LEU A 84 34.20 0.25 16.61
C LEU A 84 32.88 0.24 17.39
N VAL A 85 31.76 0.28 16.68
CA VAL A 85 30.44 0.11 17.27
C VAL A 85 30.18 -1.38 17.45
N SER A 86 29.59 -1.76 18.59
CA SER A 86 29.28 -3.16 18.89
C SER A 86 28.50 -3.81 17.74
N PRO A 87 28.89 -5.00 17.28
CA PRO A 87 28.14 -5.69 16.25
C PRO A 87 26.78 -6.12 16.77
N TYR A 88 25.84 -6.33 15.86
CA TYR A 88 24.55 -6.93 16.16
C TYR A 88 24.30 -8.14 15.27
N SER A 89 23.46 -9.06 15.74
CA SER A 89 22.93 -10.14 14.93
C SER A 89 21.53 -10.52 15.39
N TRP A 90 20.74 -11.05 14.46
CA TRP A 90 19.43 -11.61 14.76
C TRP A 90 19.02 -12.65 13.70
N ARG A 91 18.05 -13.49 14.06
CA ARG A 91 17.47 -14.49 13.16
C ARG A 91 15.99 -14.69 13.45
N GLU A 92 15.18 -14.64 12.42
CA GLU A 92 13.75 -14.94 12.47
C GLU A 92 13.41 -16.13 11.57
N GLU A 93 12.42 -16.92 12.00
CA GLU A 93 11.91 -18.05 11.23
C GLU A 93 10.39 -18.09 11.28
N SER A 94 9.76 -18.35 10.13
CA SER A 94 8.34 -18.65 10.07
C SER A 94 8.06 -19.80 9.12
N ARG A 95 7.00 -20.57 9.42
CA ARG A 95 6.53 -21.69 8.63
C ARG A 95 5.05 -21.53 8.32
N PHE A 96 4.69 -21.93 7.12
CA PHE A 96 3.34 -21.95 6.60
C PHE A 96 3.05 -23.35 6.05
N VAL A 97 1.89 -23.91 6.36
CA VAL A 97 1.46 -25.22 5.86
C VAL A 97 0.01 -25.11 5.41
N SER A 98 -0.32 -25.69 4.27
CA SER A 98 -1.66 -25.66 3.71
C SER A 98 -2.07 -27.03 3.19
N VAL A 99 -3.28 -27.45 3.53
CA VAL A 99 -3.97 -28.55 2.87
C VAL A 99 -5.19 -27.98 2.18
N PHE A 100 -5.36 -28.25 0.88
CA PHE A 100 -6.45 -27.64 0.13
C PHE A 100 -7.06 -28.56 -0.92
N GLY A 101 -8.32 -28.27 -1.24
CA GLY A 101 -9.08 -28.86 -2.32
C GLY A 101 -9.84 -27.81 -3.10
N ARG A 102 -9.94 -28.00 -4.41
CA ARG A 102 -10.81 -27.23 -5.31
C ARG A 102 -11.54 -28.17 -6.24
N THR A 103 -12.85 -28.00 -6.36
CA THR A 103 -13.68 -28.72 -7.31
C THR A 103 -14.39 -27.72 -8.19
N ASN A 104 -14.20 -27.84 -9.50
CA ASN A 104 -15.00 -27.16 -10.51
C ASN A 104 -15.94 -28.18 -11.13
N TYR A 105 -17.21 -27.82 -11.19
CA TYR A 105 -18.26 -28.59 -11.82
C TYR A 105 -18.89 -27.76 -12.93
N ASN A 106 -19.09 -28.38 -14.08
CA ASN A 106 -19.71 -27.78 -15.25
C ASN A 106 -20.91 -28.63 -15.66
N TYR A 107 -22.07 -28.00 -15.81
CA TYR A 107 -23.26 -28.58 -16.42
C TYR A 107 -23.59 -27.88 -17.74
N LYS A 108 -23.53 -28.65 -18.84
CA LYS A 108 -23.89 -28.26 -20.21
C LYS A 108 -23.17 -27.02 -20.75
N ASP A 109 -21.98 -26.70 -20.24
CA ASP A 109 -21.24 -25.47 -20.55
C ASP A 109 -22.03 -24.18 -20.23
N ARG A 110 -23.02 -24.29 -19.34
CA ARG A 110 -23.93 -23.20 -18.96
C ARG A 110 -23.84 -22.84 -17.48
N TYR A 111 -23.78 -23.85 -16.63
CA TYR A 111 -23.79 -23.66 -15.19
C TYR A 111 -22.47 -24.16 -14.63
N PHE A 112 -21.72 -23.28 -14.01
CA PHE A 112 -20.44 -23.59 -13.40
C PHE A 112 -20.56 -23.40 -11.90
N LEU A 113 -20.07 -24.36 -11.15
CA LEU A 113 -19.98 -24.29 -9.69
C LEU A 113 -18.54 -24.62 -9.29
N THR A 114 -17.94 -23.74 -8.50
CA THR A 114 -16.61 -23.95 -7.93
C THR A 114 -16.70 -23.95 -6.42
N GLY A 115 -16.25 -25.03 -5.79
CA GLY A 115 -16.04 -25.12 -4.35
C GLY A 115 -14.55 -25.17 -4.03
N VAL A 116 -14.14 -24.47 -2.98
CA VAL A 116 -12.77 -24.46 -2.46
C VAL A 116 -12.82 -24.68 -0.95
N LEU A 117 -11.92 -25.50 -0.45
CA LEU A 117 -11.68 -25.66 0.98
C LEU A 117 -10.18 -25.64 1.23
N ARG A 118 -9.71 -24.77 2.11
CA ARG A 118 -8.30 -24.72 2.54
C ARG A 118 -8.20 -24.76 4.05
N TYR A 119 -7.28 -25.54 4.58
CA TYR A 119 -6.90 -25.54 5.99
C TYR A 119 -5.44 -25.11 6.10
N ASP A 120 -5.22 -23.88 6.53
CA ASP A 120 -3.92 -23.23 6.52
C ASP A 120 -3.41 -23.04 7.94
N GLY A 121 -2.12 -23.29 8.15
CA GLY A 121 -1.39 -23.28 9.40
C GLY A 121 -0.20 -22.34 9.33
N SER A 122 -0.03 -21.48 10.34
CA SER A 122 1.11 -20.56 10.45
C SER A 122 1.78 -20.67 11.81
N SER A 123 3.12 -20.73 11.82
CA SER A 123 3.90 -20.84 13.05
C SER A 123 3.84 -19.59 13.93
N ARG A 124 3.39 -18.46 13.38
CA ARG A 124 3.47 -17.12 13.98
C ARG A 124 2.38 -16.84 15.02
N PHE A 125 1.30 -17.63 15.00
CA PHE A 125 0.17 -17.47 15.90
C PHE A 125 0.35 -18.22 17.23
N GLY A 126 -0.52 -17.92 18.19
CA GLY A 126 -0.56 -18.56 19.50
C GLY A 126 -0.84 -20.06 19.42
N THR A 127 -0.45 -20.78 20.47
CA THR A 127 -0.78 -22.21 20.61
C THR A 127 -2.30 -22.39 20.58
N GLY A 128 -2.81 -23.36 19.82
CA GLY A 128 -4.26 -23.55 19.59
C GLY A 128 -4.85 -22.70 18.46
N HIS A 129 -4.17 -21.64 18.02
CA HIS A 129 -4.65 -20.68 17.02
C HIS A 129 -3.87 -20.71 15.69
N LYS A 130 -2.95 -21.68 15.54
CA LYS A 130 -2.06 -21.76 14.37
C LYS A 130 -2.78 -22.10 13.09
N TRP A 131 -3.88 -22.85 13.16
CA TRP A 131 -4.61 -23.35 12.01
C TRP A 131 -5.99 -22.71 11.87
N ALA A 132 -6.43 -22.47 10.62
CA ALA A 132 -7.75 -21.95 10.30
C ALA A 132 -8.29 -22.53 8.98
N LEU A 133 -9.62 -22.68 8.92
CA LEU A 133 -10.33 -23.18 7.73
C LEU A 133 -10.89 -22.01 6.91
N PHE A 134 -10.67 -22.06 5.60
CA PHE A 134 -11.00 -21.03 4.63
C PHE A 134 -11.82 -21.62 3.47
N PRO A 135 -13.15 -21.71 3.63
CA PRO A 135 -14.04 -22.17 2.55
C PRO A 135 -14.34 -21.04 1.56
N ALA A 136 -14.60 -21.43 0.31
CA ALA A 136 -15.19 -20.54 -0.69
C ALA A 136 -16.10 -21.33 -1.66
N ILE A 137 -17.10 -20.64 -2.18
CA ILE A 137 -18.02 -21.15 -3.19
C ILE A 137 -18.30 -20.05 -4.21
N SER A 138 -18.35 -20.41 -5.48
CA SER A 138 -18.78 -19.49 -6.54
C SER A 138 -19.60 -20.23 -7.59
N ALA A 139 -20.58 -19.54 -8.15
CA ALA A 139 -21.37 -20.03 -9.25
C ALA A 139 -21.31 -19.03 -10.40
N SER A 140 -21.29 -19.53 -11.63
CA SER A 140 -21.50 -18.70 -12.81
C SER A 140 -22.50 -19.34 -13.76
N TRP A 141 -23.29 -18.48 -14.40
CA TRP A 141 -24.32 -18.84 -15.35
C TRP A 141 -24.03 -18.13 -16.66
N ASN A 142 -23.72 -18.92 -17.67
CA ASN A 142 -23.59 -18.48 -19.05
C ASN A 142 -24.98 -18.41 -19.69
N ILE A 143 -25.58 -17.22 -19.62
CA ILE A 143 -26.97 -16.98 -20.03
C ILE A 143 -27.12 -17.10 -21.54
N ILE A 144 -26.08 -16.76 -22.32
CA ILE A 144 -26.16 -16.82 -23.79
C ILE A 144 -26.44 -18.23 -24.33
N GLY A 145 -26.12 -19.27 -23.53
CA GLY A 145 -26.44 -20.66 -23.87
C GLY A 145 -27.93 -21.00 -23.81
N GLU A 146 -28.78 -20.13 -23.25
CA GLU A 146 -30.20 -20.39 -23.06
C GLU A 146 -31.05 -20.16 -24.30
N SER A 147 -32.13 -20.94 -24.42
CA SER A 147 -33.02 -20.87 -25.58
C SER A 147 -33.71 -19.52 -25.75
N PHE A 148 -34.02 -18.82 -24.65
CA PHE A 148 -34.63 -17.49 -24.66
C PHE A 148 -33.69 -16.37 -25.11
N MET A 149 -32.37 -16.62 -25.13
CA MET A 149 -31.38 -15.65 -25.61
C MET A 149 -31.11 -15.77 -27.12
N ARG A 150 -31.78 -16.69 -27.83
CA ARG A 150 -31.66 -16.82 -29.28
C ARG A 150 -32.10 -15.51 -29.95
N GLY A 151 -31.22 -14.93 -30.76
CA GLY A 151 -31.46 -13.65 -31.43
C GLY A 151 -31.28 -12.42 -30.53
N SER A 152 -30.74 -12.57 -29.32
CA SER A 152 -30.43 -11.43 -28.46
C SER A 152 -29.34 -10.54 -29.09
N VAL A 153 -29.28 -9.29 -28.62
CA VAL A 153 -28.21 -8.34 -28.99
C VAL A 153 -26.84 -8.72 -28.39
N PHE A 154 -26.82 -9.59 -27.39
CA PHE A 154 -25.62 -10.06 -26.71
C PHE A 154 -24.95 -11.18 -27.51
N ASN A 155 -23.62 -11.09 -27.61
CA ASN A 155 -22.77 -12.17 -28.11
C ASN A 155 -22.28 -13.09 -26.98
N ASP A 156 -22.14 -12.53 -25.78
CA ASP A 156 -21.89 -13.27 -24.55
C ASP A 156 -22.57 -12.52 -23.40
N LEU A 157 -23.09 -13.27 -22.43
CA LEU A 157 -23.67 -12.74 -21.22
C LEU A 157 -23.52 -13.77 -20.11
N ARG A 158 -22.77 -13.41 -19.08
CA ARG A 158 -22.50 -14.26 -17.93
C ARG A 158 -22.78 -13.52 -16.63
N LEU A 159 -23.46 -14.18 -15.72
CA LEU A 159 -23.57 -13.75 -14.32
C LEU A 159 -22.69 -14.64 -13.46
N ARG A 160 -21.99 -14.04 -12.51
CA ARG A 160 -21.16 -14.74 -11.53
C ARG A 160 -21.48 -14.23 -10.14
N ALA A 161 -21.58 -15.12 -9.17
CA ALA A 161 -21.66 -14.78 -7.76
C ALA A 161 -20.70 -15.65 -6.96
N GLY A 162 -20.06 -15.08 -5.95
CA GLY A 162 -19.07 -15.76 -5.13
C GLY A 162 -19.15 -15.34 -3.68
N TRP A 163 -18.84 -16.28 -2.79
CA TRP A 163 -18.56 -16.03 -1.39
C TRP A 163 -17.32 -16.81 -0.95
N GLY A 164 -16.45 -16.20 -0.16
CA GLY A 164 -15.31 -16.90 0.41
C GLY A 164 -14.75 -16.25 1.66
N LEU A 165 -14.05 -17.04 2.45
CA LEU A 165 -13.29 -16.59 3.62
C LEU A 165 -11.80 -16.70 3.31
N GLN A 166 -11.04 -15.65 3.59
CA GLN A 166 -9.58 -15.61 3.46
C GLN A 166 -8.94 -15.18 4.78
N GLY A 167 -7.72 -15.68 5.04
CA GLY A 167 -6.93 -15.34 6.22
C GLY A 167 -5.73 -14.49 5.87
N ASN A 168 -5.40 -13.52 6.71
CA ASN A 168 -4.17 -12.75 6.64
C ASN A 168 -3.20 -13.22 7.74
N PRO A 169 -2.04 -13.82 7.39
CA PRO A 169 -1.01 -14.24 8.33
C PRO A 169 -0.01 -13.13 8.69
N GLY A 170 -0.31 -11.87 8.36
CA GLY A 170 0.55 -10.69 8.41
C GLY A 170 0.92 -10.21 9.83
N VAL A 171 1.47 -11.10 10.65
CA VAL A 171 2.11 -10.78 11.93
C VAL A 171 3.61 -11.09 11.87
N PRO A 172 4.46 -10.41 12.65
CA PRO A 172 5.86 -10.79 12.78
C PRO A 172 6.02 -12.22 13.37
N PRO A 173 7.13 -12.93 13.05
CA PRO A 173 7.51 -14.13 13.77
C PRO A 173 7.53 -13.90 15.29
N TYR A 174 7.14 -14.92 16.03
CA TYR A 174 7.13 -14.91 17.50
C TYR A 174 6.25 -13.82 18.16
N ALA A 175 5.29 -13.25 17.42
CA ALA A 175 4.38 -12.21 17.93
C ALA A 175 3.51 -12.66 19.11
N SER A 176 3.24 -13.96 19.24
CA SER A 176 2.48 -14.53 20.35
C SER A 176 3.30 -14.77 21.63
N LEU A 177 4.63 -14.68 21.57
CA LEU A 177 5.53 -15.04 22.67
C LEU A 177 5.99 -13.80 23.47
N ILE A 178 6.32 -14.02 24.74
CA ILE A 178 7.16 -13.08 25.49
C ILE A 178 8.59 -13.21 24.94
N LEU A 179 9.17 -12.09 24.52
CA LEU A 179 10.57 -12.02 24.09
C LEU A 179 11.39 -11.30 25.16
N LEU A 180 12.64 -11.71 25.31
CA LEU A 180 13.63 -11.07 26.16
C LEU A 180 14.69 -10.40 25.29
N GLY A 181 15.21 -9.26 25.73
CA GLY A 181 16.27 -8.54 25.04
C GLY A 181 17.19 -7.79 26.01
N THR A 182 18.30 -7.31 25.48
CA THR A 182 19.36 -6.60 26.21
C THR A 182 19.32 -5.08 25.97
N THR A 183 18.10 -4.54 25.80
CA THR A 183 17.82 -3.14 25.47
C THR A 183 18.10 -2.19 26.65
N ASP A 184 17.85 -0.89 26.45
CA ASP A 184 17.96 0.12 27.51
C ASP A 184 17.07 -0.28 28.71
N GLY A 185 17.64 -0.21 29.91
CA GLY A 185 17.05 -0.76 31.14
C GLY A 185 17.50 -2.18 31.52
N ALA A 186 18.15 -2.91 30.61
CA ALA A 186 18.75 -4.22 30.89
C ALA A 186 20.24 -4.15 31.23
N ARG A 187 20.89 -2.98 31.09
CA ARG A 187 22.31 -2.79 31.39
C ARG A 187 22.46 -2.13 32.76
N TYR A 188 23.26 -2.75 33.61
CA TYR A 188 23.56 -2.27 34.96
C TYR A 188 25.07 -2.17 35.11
N VAL A 189 25.54 -1.23 35.92
CA VAL A 189 26.97 -1.13 36.25
C VAL A 189 27.16 -1.65 37.67
N PHE A 190 27.99 -2.68 37.83
CA PHE A 190 28.42 -3.16 39.14
C PHE A 190 29.88 -2.75 39.35
N GLY A 191 30.11 -1.81 40.27
CA GLY A 191 31.42 -1.15 40.41
C GLY A 191 31.72 -0.28 39.18
N GLU A 192 32.77 -0.64 38.44
CA GLU A 192 33.14 0.00 37.16
C GLU A 192 32.82 -0.87 35.94
N THR A 193 32.22 -2.05 36.14
CA THR A 193 31.99 -3.04 35.08
C THR A 193 30.53 -3.00 34.61
N PRO A 194 30.26 -2.68 33.34
CA PRO A 194 28.94 -2.85 32.75
C PRO A 194 28.58 -4.34 32.65
N VAL A 195 27.46 -4.73 33.25
CA VAL A 195 26.87 -6.06 33.16
C VAL A 195 25.59 -5.98 32.33
N THR A 196 25.47 -6.89 31.37
CA THR A 196 24.29 -7.00 30.51
C THR A 196 23.33 -8.01 31.13
N GLY A 197 22.18 -7.54 31.60
CA GLY A 197 21.02 -8.35 31.96
C GLY A 197 20.04 -8.49 30.80
N VAL A 198 18.84 -8.98 31.09
CA VAL A 198 17.75 -9.11 30.12
C VAL A 198 16.46 -8.53 30.69
N VAL A 199 15.69 -7.87 29.84
CA VAL A 199 14.34 -7.40 30.15
C VAL A 199 13.36 -7.89 29.09
N PRO A 200 12.07 -8.05 29.42
CA PRO A 200 11.07 -8.35 28.41
C PRO A 200 10.95 -7.21 27.39
N THR A 201 10.91 -7.56 26.10
CA THR A 201 10.77 -6.62 24.97
C THR A 201 9.43 -6.77 24.25
N ARG A 202 8.60 -7.73 24.67
CA ARG A 202 7.26 -7.95 24.12
C ARG A 202 6.33 -8.61 25.14
N ASN A 203 5.07 -8.17 25.16
CA ASN A 203 3.99 -8.86 25.87
C ASN A 203 3.52 -10.08 25.08
N GLY A 204 3.38 -11.23 25.73
CA GLY A 204 2.82 -12.44 25.11
C GLY A 204 1.32 -12.32 24.82
N ASN A 205 0.89 -12.99 23.74
CA ASN A 205 -0.52 -13.12 23.37
C ASN A 205 -0.82 -14.56 22.89
N PRO A 206 -1.22 -15.48 23.80
CA PRO A 206 -1.56 -16.85 23.42
C PRO A 206 -2.82 -16.96 22.56
N GLU A 207 -3.68 -15.93 22.58
CA GLU A 207 -4.93 -15.85 21.79
C GLU A 207 -4.71 -15.23 20.40
N LEU A 208 -3.47 -14.86 20.06
CA LEU A 208 -3.15 -14.28 18.76
C LEU A 208 -3.47 -15.27 17.64
N LYS A 209 -4.37 -14.90 16.75
CA LYS A 209 -4.95 -15.72 15.69
C LYS A 209 -5.02 -14.96 14.37
N TRP A 210 -5.52 -15.63 13.33
CA TRP A 210 -5.68 -15.07 12.00
C TRP A 210 -6.66 -13.89 11.96
N GLU A 211 -6.29 -12.83 11.26
CA GLU A 211 -7.25 -11.85 10.74
C GLU A 211 -8.00 -12.49 9.57
N GLN A 212 -9.34 -12.37 9.56
CA GLN A 212 -10.18 -13.06 8.57
C GLN A 212 -11.02 -12.06 7.79
N THR A 213 -11.00 -12.18 6.46
CA THR A 213 -11.87 -11.40 5.56
C THR A 213 -12.88 -12.31 4.88
N SER A 214 -14.16 -12.02 5.06
CA SER A 214 -15.23 -12.63 4.27
C SER A 214 -15.55 -11.73 3.09
N GLN A 215 -15.59 -12.28 1.89
CA GLN A 215 -15.90 -11.55 0.66
C GLN A 215 -17.12 -12.17 0.01
N PHE A 216 -18.09 -11.32 -0.33
CA PHE A 216 -19.16 -11.63 -1.26
C PHE A 216 -19.00 -10.75 -2.49
N ASN A 217 -19.23 -11.30 -3.68
CA ASN A 217 -19.22 -10.53 -4.91
C ASN A 217 -20.25 -11.06 -5.92
N ILE A 218 -20.78 -10.14 -6.72
CA ILE A 218 -21.65 -10.45 -7.86
C ILE A 218 -21.16 -9.64 -9.06
N ALA A 219 -21.01 -10.31 -10.20
CA ALA A 219 -20.50 -9.72 -11.42
C ALA A 219 -21.36 -10.10 -12.62
N ALA A 220 -21.49 -9.17 -13.56
CA ALA A 220 -22.02 -9.39 -14.88
C ALA A 220 -20.92 -9.11 -15.92
N GLU A 221 -20.70 -10.06 -16.81
CA GLU A 221 -19.77 -9.96 -17.94
C GLU A 221 -20.58 -10.04 -19.23
N PHE A 222 -20.31 -9.18 -20.20
CA PHE A 222 -21.07 -9.13 -21.44
C PHE A 222 -20.22 -8.80 -22.65
N SER A 223 -20.69 -9.21 -23.83
CA SER A 223 -20.21 -8.71 -25.11
C SER A 223 -21.37 -8.47 -26.09
N LEU A 224 -21.23 -7.46 -26.94
CA LEU A 224 -22.23 -6.91 -27.85
C LEU A 224 -21.57 -6.55 -29.19
N LEU A 225 -22.40 -6.29 -30.22
CA LEU A 225 -21.96 -5.77 -31.53
C LEU A 225 -20.95 -6.69 -32.24
N ASN A 226 -21.20 -8.00 -32.24
CA ASN A 226 -20.25 -9.03 -32.71
C ASN A 226 -18.94 -9.00 -31.90
N SER A 227 -19.08 -8.93 -30.58
CA SER A 227 -17.99 -8.86 -29.61
C SER A 227 -17.06 -7.66 -29.81
N ARG A 228 -17.55 -6.59 -30.44
CA ARG A 228 -16.81 -5.33 -30.59
C ARG A 228 -16.90 -4.47 -29.33
N LEU A 229 -17.94 -4.62 -28.54
CA LEU A 229 -18.09 -3.95 -27.25
C LEU A 229 -18.17 -5.04 -26.19
N SER A 230 -17.26 -5.04 -25.23
CA SER A 230 -17.26 -5.99 -24.11
C SER A 230 -17.06 -5.25 -22.81
N GLY A 231 -17.59 -5.78 -21.73
CA GLY A 231 -17.45 -5.13 -20.43
C GLY A 231 -17.78 -6.04 -19.27
N SER A 232 -17.49 -5.53 -18.09
CA SER A 232 -17.84 -6.16 -16.83
C SER A 232 -18.31 -5.13 -15.83
N VAL A 233 -19.21 -5.53 -14.92
CA VAL A 233 -19.59 -4.76 -13.74
C VAL A 233 -19.62 -5.72 -12.57
N GLU A 234 -18.89 -5.40 -11.51
CA GLU A 234 -18.82 -6.19 -10.29
C GLU A 234 -19.18 -5.32 -9.08
N TYR A 235 -20.02 -5.86 -8.20
CA TYR A 235 -20.25 -5.32 -6.87
C TYR A 235 -19.69 -6.30 -5.84
N TYR A 236 -18.96 -5.78 -4.86
CA TYR A 236 -18.40 -6.60 -3.78
C TYR A 236 -18.62 -5.99 -2.40
N VAL A 237 -18.62 -6.87 -1.40
CA VAL A 237 -18.55 -6.51 0.02
C VAL A 237 -17.52 -7.42 0.68
N LYS A 238 -16.51 -6.80 1.29
CA LYS A 238 -15.48 -7.44 2.10
C LYS A 238 -15.68 -7.02 3.55
N ASN A 239 -15.82 -7.98 4.46
CA ASN A 239 -15.86 -7.73 5.90
C ASN A 239 -14.66 -8.42 6.55
N THR A 240 -13.75 -7.63 7.09
CA THR A 240 -12.58 -8.11 7.82
C THR A 240 -12.83 -7.99 9.32
N LYS A 241 -12.54 -9.06 10.04
CA LYS A 241 -12.65 -9.14 11.50
C LYS A 241 -11.33 -9.64 12.09
N ASP A 242 -11.20 -9.47 13.40
CA ASP A 242 -10.04 -9.91 14.16
C ASP A 242 -8.76 -9.19 13.65
N LEU A 243 -8.86 -7.88 13.39
CA LEU A 243 -7.76 -7.10 12.81
C LEU A 243 -6.52 -7.18 13.69
N LEU A 244 -5.36 -7.27 13.07
CA LEU A 244 -4.09 -7.38 13.77
C LEU A 244 -3.54 -5.98 14.06
N LEU A 245 -3.90 -5.43 15.23
CA LEU A 245 -3.56 -4.06 15.64
C LEU A 245 -2.72 -4.05 16.92
N THR A 246 -1.73 -3.18 16.95
CA THR A 246 -0.97 -2.88 18.18
C THR A 246 -1.79 -1.91 19.03
N VAL A 247 -2.10 -2.32 20.26
CA VAL A 247 -2.88 -1.52 21.21
C VAL A 247 -2.10 -1.29 22.50
N ALA A 248 -2.35 -0.16 23.15
CA ALA A 248 -1.78 0.12 24.46
C ALA A 248 -2.32 -0.84 25.52
N VAL A 249 -1.43 -1.35 26.38
CA VAL A 249 -1.79 -2.26 27.46
C VAL A 249 -1.88 -1.46 28.77
N PRO A 250 -2.92 -1.68 29.62
CA PRO A 250 -3.01 -1.07 30.93
C PRO A 250 -1.74 -1.30 31.77
N GLN A 251 -1.23 -0.24 32.39
CA GLN A 251 -0.02 -0.30 33.22
C GLN A 251 -0.37 -0.77 34.64
N PRO A 252 0.49 -1.57 35.31
CA PRO A 252 1.89 -1.88 34.99
C PRO A 252 2.09 -3.17 34.16
N ALA A 253 2.33 -3.02 32.85
CA ALA A 253 2.66 -4.14 31.95
C ALA A 253 4.16 -4.14 31.61
N LEU A 254 4.69 -5.28 31.14
CA LEU A 254 6.12 -5.42 30.82
C LEU A 254 6.56 -4.49 29.67
N VAL A 255 5.64 -4.26 28.73
CA VAL A 255 5.76 -3.32 27.61
C VAL A 255 4.46 -2.53 27.52
N SER A 256 4.51 -1.30 27.02
CA SER A 256 3.36 -0.39 26.93
C SER A 256 2.29 -0.79 25.90
N ASP A 257 2.61 -1.73 25.00
CA ASP A 257 1.72 -2.16 23.93
C ASP A 257 1.77 -3.68 23.68
N ARG A 258 0.80 -4.16 22.89
CA ARG A 258 0.70 -5.55 22.45
C ARG A 258 -0.07 -5.66 21.14
N LEU A 259 0.31 -6.61 20.29
CA LEU A 259 -0.46 -6.99 19.10
C LEU A 259 -1.66 -7.84 19.49
N GLU A 260 -2.86 -7.42 19.09
CA GLU A 260 -4.12 -8.09 19.40
C GLU A 260 -5.02 -8.23 18.17
N ASN A 261 -5.92 -9.21 18.23
CA ASN A 261 -7.01 -9.36 17.27
C ASN A 261 -8.20 -8.50 17.70
N ILE A 262 -8.25 -7.25 17.25
CA ILE A 262 -9.26 -6.28 17.69
C ILE A 262 -9.80 -5.46 16.52
N GLY A 263 -11.12 -5.33 16.49
CA GLY A 263 -11.82 -4.49 15.54
C GLY A 263 -12.27 -5.19 14.26
N LYS A 264 -13.02 -4.43 13.46
CA LYS A 264 -13.64 -4.87 12.22
C LYS A 264 -13.64 -3.73 11.23
N VAL A 265 -13.31 -4.02 9.97
CA VAL A 265 -13.48 -3.08 8.86
C VAL A 265 -14.36 -3.69 7.78
N ARG A 266 -15.03 -2.82 7.02
CA ARG A 266 -15.83 -3.17 5.86
C ARG A 266 -15.36 -2.38 4.66
N ASN A 267 -15.15 -3.05 3.55
CA ASN A 267 -14.96 -2.44 2.24
C ASN A 267 -16.12 -2.87 1.35
N ARG A 268 -16.69 -1.94 0.60
CA ARG A 268 -17.70 -2.24 -0.41
C ARG A 268 -17.46 -1.38 -1.61
N GLY A 269 -17.58 -1.96 -2.79
CA GLY A 269 -17.26 -1.24 -4.00
C GLY A 269 -17.99 -1.73 -5.22
N VAL A 270 -17.94 -0.89 -6.24
CA VAL A 270 -18.35 -1.22 -7.60
C VAL A 270 -17.12 -1.03 -8.47
N GLU A 271 -16.84 -2.04 -9.29
CA GLU A 271 -15.82 -2.03 -10.32
C GLU A 271 -16.49 -2.27 -11.66
N GLY A 272 -15.97 -1.63 -12.70
CA GLY A 272 -16.49 -1.84 -14.05
C GLY A 272 -15.42 -1.61 -15.09
N SER A 273 -15.53 -2.34 -16.19
CA SER A 273 -14.70 -2.15 -17.37
C SER A 273 -15.58 -2.13 -18.61
N LEU A 274 -15.16 -1.35 -19.61
CA LEU A 274 -15.74 -1.35 -20.93
C LEU A 274 -14.63 -1.22 -21.95
N ASP A 275 -14.59 -2.15 -22.89
CA ASP A 275 -13.62 -2.23 -23.98
C ASP A 275 -14.37 -2.19 -25.30
N TRP A 276 -13.88 -1.35 -26.22
CA TRP A 276 -14.51 -1.12 -27.51
C TRP A 276 -13.51 -1.22 -28.64
N LEU A 277 -13.74 -2.17 -29.56
CA LEU A 277 -13.16 -2.19 -30.90
C LEU A 277 -13.87 -1.16 -31.78
N ALA A 278 -13.53 0.11 -31.56
CA ALA A 278 -14.10 1.27 -32.23
C ALA A 278 -13.98 1.19 -33.76
N LEU A 279 -12.81 0.77 -34.27
CA LEU A 279 -12.58 0.55 -35.70
C LEU A 279 -11.82 -0.74 -35.96
N SER A 280 -12.27 -1.50 -36.96
CA SER A 280 -11.54 -2.63 -37.52
C SER A 280 -11.69 -2.60 -39.05
N ARG A 281 -10.65 -2.12 -39.71
CA ARG A 281 -10.50 -2.07 -41.18
C ARG A 281 -9.15 -2.69 -41.54
N ARG A 282 -8.96 -3.10 -42.80
CA ARG A 282 -7.77 -3.80 -43.31
C ARG A 282 -6.42 -3.23 -42.83
N ASN A 283 -6.31 -1.91 -42.66
CA ASN A 283 -5.07 -1.23 -42.27
C ASN A 283 -5.21 -0.33 -41.04
N LEU A 284 -6.36 -0.36 -40.35
CA LEU A 284 -6.63 0.52 -39.21
C LEU A 284 -7.43 -0.26 -38.18
N THR A 285 -6.84 -0.43 -37.00
CA THR A 285 -7.52 -0.94 -35.81
C THR A 285 -7.46 0.12 -34.74
N TRP A 286 -8.59 0.41 -34.11
CA TRP A 286 -8.65 1.28 -32.94
C TRP A 286 -9.44 0.57 -31.85
N ARG A 287 -8.79 0.39 -30.70
CA ARG A 287 -9.38 -0.08 -29.45
C ARG A 287 -9.30 1.03 -28.43
N ALA A 288 -10.37 1.20 -27.67
CA ALA A 288 -10.39 2.10 -26.53
C ALA A 288 -11.14 1.43 -25.39
N GLY A 289 -10.79 1.75 -24.16
CA GLY A 289 -11.51 1.23 -23.02
C GLY A 289 -11.38 2.12 -21.79
N VAL A 290 -12.32 1.90 -20.88
CA VAL A 290 -12.40 2.58 -19.58
C VAL A 290 -12.49 1.53 -18.49
N VAL A 291 -11.77 1.78 -17.40
CA VAL A 291 -11.87 1.04 -16.14
C VAL A 291 -12.29 2.03 -15.07
N PHE A 292 -13.29 1.68 -14.29
CA PHE A 292 -13.83 2.47 -13.20
C PHE A 292 -13.79 1.66 -11.91
N SER A 293 -13.40 2.28 -10.82
CA SER A 293 -13.51 1.68 -9.48
C SER A 293 -13.98 2.70 -8.46
N ARG A 294 -14.83 2.26 -7.55
CA ARG A 294 -15.26 3.00 -6.37
C ARG A 294 -15.29 2.05 -5.19
N ASP A 295 -14.42 2.27 -4.22
CA ASP A 295 -14.43 1.56 -2.94
C ASP A 295 -14.81 2.50 -1.80
N ARG A 296 -15.55 1.98 -0.82
CA ARG A 296 -15.84 2.66 0.43
C ARG A 296 -15.39 1.79 1.59
N ASN A 297 -14.36 2.25 2.28
CA ASN A 297 -13.90 1.67 3.53
C ASN A 297 -14.66 2.24 4.73
N THR A 298 -14.90 1.44 5.76
CA THR A 298 -15.49 1.88 7.03
C THR A 298 -14.97 1.03 8.17
N VAL A 299 -14.46 1.67 9.21
CA VAL A 299 -14.18 1.04 10.50
C VAL A 299 -15.52 0.76 11.19
N VAL A 300 -15.85 -0.50 11.41
CA VAL A 300 -17.13 -0.92 11.99
C VAL A 300 -17.06 -0.87 13.52
N ASN A 301 -15.99 -1.39 14.11
CA ASN A 301 -15.71 -1.28 15.54
C ASN A 301 -14.22 -1.45 15.84
N LEU A 302 -13.80 -1.07 17.05
CA LEU A 302 -12.43 -1.22 17.56
C LEU A 302 -12.40 -1.90 18.93
N GLY A 303 -13.37 -2.77 19.22
CA GLY A 303 -13.49 -3.40 20.54
C GLY A 303 -13.74 -2.37 21.63
N SER A 304 -12.90 -2.34 22.66
CA SER A 304 -12.97 -1.39 23.77
C SER A 304 -12.32 -0.04 23.48
N ALA A 305 -11.50 0.07 22.42
CA ALA A 305 -10.85 1.32 22.07
C ALA A 305 -11.84 2.26 21.36
N PRO A 306 -11.99 3.53 21.79
CA PRO A 306 -12.84 4.50 21.09
C PRO A 306 -12.23 4.92 19.75
N PHE A 307 -10.90 5.00 19.69
CA PHE A 307 -10.11 5.31 18.50
C PHE A 307 -8.67 4.83 18.66
N ILE A 308 -7.91 4.81 17.56
CA ILE A 308 -6.46 4.59 17.54
C ILE A 308 -5.83 5.75 16.76
N ASN A 309 -4.86 6.45 17.36
CA ASN A 309 -4.13 7.52 16.70
C ASN A 309 -3.06 6.95 15.77
N THR A 310 -2.92 7.52 14.57
CA THR A 310 -1.99 7.05 13.54
C THR A 310 -1.46 8.21 12.70
N GLY A 311 -0.51 7.98 11.78
CA GLY A 311 0.02 9.05 10.93
C GLY A 311 0.80 10.08 11.72
N GLY A 312 1.96 9.71 12.27
CA GLY A 312 2.80 10.63 13.04
C GLY A 312 3.10 11.92 12.28
N VAL A 313 3.01 13.06 12.96
CA VAL A 313 3.34 14.36 12.38
C VAL A 313 4.81 14.66 12.63
N SER A 314 5.50 15.11 11.59
CA SER A 314 6.90 15.52 11.68
C SER A 314 6.96 17.04 11.79
N GLY A 315 7.98 17.56 12.49
CA GLY A 315 8.23 18.99 12.53
C GLY A 315 8.49 19.54 13.92
N GLN A 316 8.97 20.78 13.96
CA GLN A 316 9.22 21.49 15.21
C GLN A 316 7.91 21.74 15.94
N GLY A 317 7.83 21.35 17.22
CA GLY A 317 6.62 21.51 18.03
C GLY A 317 5.53 20.45 17.78
N GLN A 318 5.77 19.44 16.93
CA GLN A 318 4.80 18.39 16.60
C GLN A 318 5.02 17.08 17.37
N SER A 319 5.87 17.08 18.39
CA SER A 319 6.18 15.88 19.18
C SER A 319 4.92 15.24 19.76
N GLY A 320 4.69 13.96 19.42
CA GLY A 320 3.52 13.20 19.88
C GLY A 320 2.21 13.53 19.17
N GLN A 321 2.23 14.34 18.10
CA GLN A 321 1.05 14.64 17.30
C GLN A 321 0.81 13.59 16.20
N ASN A 322 -0.46 13.36 15.90
CA ASN A 322 -0.94 12.41 14.90
C ASN A 322 -1.92 13.10 13.95
N ALA A 323 -1.73 12.90 12.65
CA ALA A 323 -2.60 13.46 11.62
C ALA A 323 -3.86 12.61 11.39
N GLU A 324 -3.81 11.32 11.69
CA GLU A 324 -4.90 10.40 11.41
C GLU A 324 -5.48 9.77 12.68
N ARG A 325 -6.73 9.35 12.57
CA ARG A 325 -7.37 8.47 13.56
C ARG A 325 -8.16 7.36 12.88
N ILE A 326 -8.02 6.16 13.41
CA ILE A 326 -8.94 5.04 13.15
C ILE A 326 -10.08 5.19 14.15
N ILE A 327 -11.31 5.45 13.67
CA ILE A 327 -12.49 5.69 14.51
C ILE A 327 -13.70 4.97 13.90
N PRO A 328 -14.56 4.29 14.69
CA PRO A 328 -15.79 3.69 14.18
C PRO A 328 -16.66 4.68 13.40
N GLY A 329 -17.21 4.23 12.28
CA GLY A 329 -18.02 5.02 11.36
C GLY A 329 -17.25 5.77 10.28
N GLN A 330 -15.92 5.90 10.41
CA GLN A 330 -15.05 6.59 9.44
C GLN A 330 -14.20 5.59 8.65
N PRO A 331 -13.69 5.95 7.45
CA PRO A 331 -12.72 5.13 6.73
C PRO A 331 -11.35 5.11 7.43
N LEU A 332 -10.53 4.09 7.15
CA LEU A 332 -9.09 4.11 7.45
C LEU A 332 -8.42 5.27 6.68
N GLY A 333 -7.39 5.89 7.27
CA GLY A 333 -6.76 7.08 6.69
C GLY A 333 -7.63 8.35 6.81
N THR A 334 -8.43 8.45 7.88
CA THR A 334 -9.20 9.66 8.20
C THR A 334 -8.30 10.67 8.88
N PHE A 335 -8.16 11.85 8.27
CA PHE A 335 -7.45 12.98 8.87
C PHE A 335 -8.30 13.60 9.97
N TYR A 336 -7.70 13.87 11.12
CA TYR A 336 -8.40 14.36 12.29
C TYR A 336 -7.58 15.40 13.04
N GLY A 337 -8.07 16.62 13.12
CA GLY A 337 -7.32 17.76 13.63
C GLY A 337 -8.15 19.04 13.69
N PRO A 338 -7.54 20.17 14.08
CA PRO A 338 -8.22 21.45 14.14
C PRO A 338 -8.42 22.06 12.74
N GLU A 339 -9.51 22.81 12.57
CA GLU A 339 -9.76 23.57 11.34
C GLU A 339 -9.13 24.96 11.43
N PHE A 340 -8.13 25.21 10.58
CA PHE A 340 -7.49 26.51 10.43
C PHE A 340 -8.42 27.50 9.73
N VAL A 341 -8.57 28.70 10.30
CA VAL A 341 -9.45 29.75 9.78
C VAL A 341 -8.72 31.06 9.47
N GLY A 342 -7.46 31.20 9.86
CA GLY A 342 -6.66 32.37 9.55
C GLY A 342 -5.55 32.60 10.56
N VAL A 343 -5.05 33.84 10.59
CA VAL A 343 -4.08 34.30 11.59
C VAL A 343 -4.61 35.52 12.32
N ASP A 344 -4.22 35.68 13.58
CA ASP A 344 -4.52 36.89 14.36
C ASP A 344 -3.58 38.04 13.97
N ALA A 345 -3.79 39.23 14.57
CA ALA A 345 -2.98 40.42 14.32
C ALA A 345 -1.49 40.25 14.70
N ASN A 346 -1.15 39.25 15.52
CA ASN A 346 0.22 38.95 15.94
C ASN A 346 0.85 37.82 15.10
N GLY A 347 0.13 37.30 14.10
CA GLY A 347 0.57 36.19 13.26
C GLY A 347 0.45 34.81 13.91
N LYS A 348 -0.38 34.66 14.95
CA LYS A 348 -0.72 33.35 15.53
C LYS A 348 -1.83 32.67 14.73
N GLN A 349 -1.74 31.37 14.56
CA GLN A 349 -2.73 30.57 13.85
C GLN A 349 -4.04 30.51 14.66
N LEU A 350 -5.15 30.80 14.00
CA LEU A 350 -6.50 30.72 14.55
C LEU A 350 -7.19 29.47 14.03
N PHE A 351 -7.88 28.79 14.94
CA PHE A 351 -8.65 27.58 14.68
C PHE A 351 -10.09 27.72 15.16
N ASN A 352 -11.01 26.99 14.56
CA ASN A 352 -12.38 26.89 15.08
C ASN A 352 -12.39 26.30 16.51
N HIS A 353 -13.20 26.87 17.40
CA HIS A 353 -13.38 26.40 18.77
C HIS A 353 -14.75 25.76 18.96
N TYR A 354 -14.76 24.55 19.52
CA TYR A 354 -15.95 23.73 19.67
C TYR A 354 -16.22 23.41 21.15
N VAL A 355 -17.48 23.59 21.57
CA VAL A 355 -17.98 23.17 22.89
C VAL A 355 -19.12 22.19 22.66
N ASN A 356 -18.99 20.97 23.16
CA ASN A 356 -19.96 19.89 22.94
C ASN A 356 -20.29 19.65 21.46
N GLY A 357 -19.29 19.80 20.58
CA GLY A 357 -19.44 19.62 19.13
C GLY A 357 -20.11 20.79 18.39
N VAL A 358 -20.41 21.90 19.07
CA VAL A 358 -20.98 23.11 18.46
C VAL A 358 -19.88 24.17 18.32
N LEU A 359 -19.78 24.78 17.14
CA LEU A 359 -18.87 25.89 16.90
C LEU A 359 -19.28 27.09 17.76
N THR A 360 -18.36 27.57 18.59
CA THR A 360 -18.61 28.66 19.55
C THR A 360 -17.68 29.86 19.37
N GLY A 361 -16.60 29.73 18.61
CA GLY A 361 -15.67 30.83 18.37
C GLY A 361 -14.38 30.37 17.70
N GLN A 362 -13.29 31.07 17.99
CA GLN A 362 -11.94 30.77 17.51
C GLN A 362 -10.96 30.69 18.69
N THR A 363 -9.91 29.89 18.54
CA THR A 363 -8.84 29.73 19.54
C THR A 363 -7.48 29.70 18.85
N THR A 364 -6.43 30.17 19.54
CA THR A 364 -5.03 29.99 19.11
C THR A 364 -4.39 28.73 19.69
N ALA A 365 -5.09 28.02 20.57
CA ALA A 365 -4.60 26.83 21.26
C ALA A 365 -5.70 25.74 21.23
N PRO A 366 -5.85 25.02 20.11
CA PRO A 366 -6.92 24.04 19.96
C PRO A 366 -6.71 22.87 20.92
N GLY A 367 -7.74 22.56 21.70
CA GLY A 367 -7.79 21.40 22.58
C GLY A 367 -8.41 20.19 21.90
N ALA A 368 -8.49 19.07 22.61
CA ALA A 368 -9.07 17.83 22.07
C ALA A 368 -10.54 17.97 21.62
N SER A 369 -11.29 18.90 22.21
CA SER A 369 -12.68 19.22 21.81
C SER A 369 -12.78 19.92 20.46
N ASP A 370 -11.70 20.57 20.01
CA ASP A 370 -11.67 21.38 18.78
C ASP A 370 -11.30 20.55 17.54
N PHE A 371 -10.98 19.27 17.73
CA PHE A 371 -10.55 18.42 16.64
C PHE A 371 -11.76 17.79 15.94
N VAL A 372 -11.74 17.83 14.61
CA VAL A 372 -12.81 17.32 13.76
C VAL A 372 -12.23 16.50 12.60
N VAL A 373 -13.08 15.81 11.85
CA VAL A 373 -12.67 15.10 10.64
C VAL A 373 -12.34 16.10 9.55
N LEU A 374 -11.10 16.09 9.06
CA LEU A 374 -10.61 17.02 8.04
C LEU A 374 -10.72 16.45 6.61
N GLY A 375 -10.96 15.15 6.49
CA GLY A 375 -11.04 14.44 5.22
C GLY A 375 -10.51 13.01 5.33
N ASN A 376 -10.31 12.34 4.19
CA ASN A 376 -9.73 11.01 4.19
C ASN A 376 -8.82 10.78 2.97
N ALA A 377 -7.83 9.91 3.14
CA ALA A 377 -6.80 9.63 2.15
C ALA A 377 -7.24 8.68 1.02
N ASN A 378 -8.45 8.10 1.08
CA ASN A 378 -8.91 7.18 0.05
C ASN A 378 -9.65 7.95 -1.06
N PRO A 379 -9.40 7.63 -2.34
CA PRO A 379 -10.13 8.25 -3.44
C PRO A 379 -11.61 7.89 -3.38
N SER A 380 -12.45 8.86 -3.72
CA SER A 380 -13.90 8.64 -3.86
C SER A 380 -14.23 7.74 -5.04
N PHE A 381 -13.41 7.78 -6.09
CA PHE A 381 -13.40 6.86 -7.23
C PHE A 381 -12.09 7.00 -8.02
N SER A 382 -11.79 6.02 -8.85
CA SER A 382 -10.69 6.04 -9.82
C SER A 382 -11.17 5.68 -11.23
N VAL A 383 -10.52 6.28 -12.23
CA VAL A 383 -10.81 6.04 -13.65
C VAL A 383 -9.51 5.83 -14.41
N GLY A 384 -9.44 4.77 -15.20
CA GLY A 384 -8.38 4.52 -16.17
C GLY A 384 -8.96 4.57 -17.58
N LEU A 385 -8.38 5.37 -18.46
CA LEU A 385 -8.70 5.42 -19.88
C LEU A 385 -7.51 4.89 -20.66
N HIS A 386 -7.72 3.85 -21.46
CA HIS A 386 -6.68 3.32 -22.33
C HIS A 386 -7.14 3.35 -23.79
N SER A 387 -6.20 3.55 -24.69
CA SER A 387 -6.47 3.56 -26.13
C SER A 387 -5.28 3.00 -26.88
N GLN A 388 -5.56 2.21 -27.91
CA GLN A 388 -4.58 1.62 -28.80
C GLN A 388 -5.04 1.78 -30.25
N VAL A 389 -4.24 2.46 -31.05
CA VAL A 389 -4.44 2.65 -32.48
C VAL A 389 -3.31 1.96 -33.22
N SER A 390 -3.64 1.06 -34.14
CA SER A 390 -2.69 0.48 -35.08
C SER A 390 -3.08 0.87 -36.49
N TRP A 391 -2.21 1.61 -37.16
CA TRP A 391 -2.41 2.08 -38.52
C TRP A 391 -1.24 1.66 -39.41
N ARG A 392 -1.48 0.71 -40.31
CA ARG A 392 -0.46 0.07 -41.15
C ARG A 392 0.69 -0.47 -40.29
N ARG A 393 1.83 0.22 -40.31
CA ARG A 393 3.07 -0.13 -39.59
C ARG A 393 3.29 0.72 -38.34
N MET A 394 2.43 1.70 -38.10
CA MET A 394 2.48 2.54 -36.92
C MET A 394 1.53 2.00 -35.85
N ASP A 395 1.95 2.08 -34.60
CA ASP A 395 1.09 1.84 -33.46
C ASP A 395 1.25 2.95 -32.43
N LEU A 396 0.14 3.35 -31.80
CA LEU A 396 0.08 4.32 -30.73
C LEU A 396 -0.72 3.69 -29.61
N SER A 397 -0.21 3.72 -28.38
CA SER A 397 -0.96 3.32 -27.20
C SER A 397 -0.77 4.33 -26.08
N PHE A 398 -1.84 4.65 -25.36
CA PHE A 398 -1.73 5.47 -24.16
C PHE A 398 -2.64 4.98 -23.04
N LEU A 399 -2.25 5.30 -21.81
CA LEU A 399 -3.00 5.09 -20.59
C LEU A 399 -3.04 6.38 -19.78
N VAL A 400 -4.24 6.90 -19.54
CA VAL A 400 -4.50 8.00 -18.61
C VAL A 400 -5.14 7.40 -17.36
N ARG A 401 -4.62 7.74 -16.17
CA ARG A 401 -5.18 7.33 -14.88
C ARG A 401 -5.58 8.57 -14.09
N SER A 402 -6.67 8.47 -13.35
CA SER A 402 -7.17 9.50 -12.47
C SER A 402 -7.68 8.92 -11.15
N GLU A 403 -7.42 9.63 -10.07
CA GLU A 403 -7.99 9.39 -8.75
C GLU A 403 -8.56 10.69 -8.20
N MET A 404 -9.79 10.64 -7.70
CA MET A 404 -10.57 11.84 -7.39
C MET A 404 -11.13 11.78 -5.96
N GLY A 405 -11.02 12.91 -5.25
CA GLY A 405 -11.67 13.15 -3.96
C GLY A 405 -10.89 12.69 -2.71
N GLN A 406 -9.68 12.15 -2.87
CA GLN A 406 -8.76 11.89 -1.76
C GLN A 406 -8.15 13.18 -1.22
N LYS A 407 -7.79 13.17 0.06
CA LYS A 407 -6.98 14.22 0.69
C LYS A 407 -5.54 13.76 0.91
N VAL A 408 -4.62 14.72 0.93
CA VAL A 408 -3.20 14.50 1.20
C VAL A 408 -2.76 15.46 2.29
N PHE A 409 -2.14 14.95 3.35
CA PHE A 409 -1.47 15.78 4.33
C PHE A 409 -0.05 16.12 3.85
N ASN A 410 0.17 17.39 3.53
CA ASN A 410 1.47 17.93 3.12
C ASN A 410 2.37 18.21 4.34
N ASN A 411 2.89 17.13 4.94
CA ASN A 411 3.79 17.20 6.10
C ASN A 411 5.13 17.87 5.73
N THR A 412 5.64 17.62 4.52
CA THR A 412 6.80 18.33 3.96
C THR A 412 6.57 19.85 3.96
N GLY A 413 5.40 20.30 3.47
CA GLY A 413 4.97 21.70 3.50
C GLY A 413 4.93 22.28 4.91
N LEU A 414 4.35 21.53 5.86
CA LEU A 414 4.30 21.93 7.26
C LEU A 414 5.70 22.14 7.85
N VAL A 415 6.62 21.18 7.67
CA VAL A 415 7.97 21.25 8.26
C VAL A 415 8.78 22.41 7.71
N TYR A 416 8.75 22.60 6.39
CA TYR A 416 9.61 23.58 5.71
C TYR A 416 9.01 24.98 5.60
N SER A 417 7.75 25.17 6.01
CA SER A 417 7.14 26.51 6.11
C SER A 417 7.47 27.25 7.42
N THR A 418 8.08 26.57 8.39
CA THR A 418 8.42 27.19 9.69
C THR A 418 9.54 28.22 9.53
N LYS A 419 9.22 29.51 9.72
CA LYS A 419 10.15 30.64 9.54
C LYS A 419 11.42 30.55 10.38
N GLY A 420 11.35 29.92 11.56
CA GLY A 420 12.51 29.68 12.42
C GLY A 420 13.64 28.90 11.72
N ASN A 421 13.33 28.10 10.69
CA ASN A 421 14.34 27.39 9.89
C ASN A 421 15.23 28.34 9.09
N VAL A 422 14.68 29.46 8.60
CA VAL A 422 15.44 30.50 7.88
C VAL A 422 16.54 31.07 8.78
N LEU A 423 16.22 31.31 10.06
CA LEU A 423 17.15 31.88 11.04
C LEU A 423 18.20 30.88 11.55
N GLN A 424 18.08 29.60 11.19
CA GLN A 424 18.95 28.50 11.66
C GLN A 424 19.77 27.86 10.53
N ASP A 425 19.84 28.51 9.35
CA ASP A 425 20.52 27.99 8.16
C ASP A 425 20.04 26.57 7.75
N LYS A 426 18.77 26.27 7.99
CA LYS A 426 18.13 25.01 7.60
C LYS A 426 17.42 25.17 6.26
N ASN A 427 17.13 24.05 5.59
CA ASN A 427 16.24 24.07 4.43
C ASN A 427 14.86 24.65 4.82
N PHE A 428 14.27 25.44 3.94
CA PHE A 428 12.93 26.01 4.08
C PHE A 428 12.28 26.17 2.69
N LEU A 429 10.95 26.30 2.67
CA LEU A 429 10.22 26.61 1.44
C LEU A 429 10.26 28.10 1.14
N THR A 430 10.30 28.46 -0.14
CA THR A 430 10.28 29.87 -0.58
C THR A 430 9.08 30.65 -0.01
N SER A 431 7.95 29.99 0.24
CA SER A 431 6.76 30.57 0.88
C SER A 431 6.95 30.97 2.35
N ALA A 432 8.03 30.53 3.01
CA ALA A 432 8.40 30.97 4.36
C ALA A 432 9.13 32.33 4.37
N LEU A 433 9.58 32.83 3.21
CA LEU A 433 10.22 34.14 3.11
C LEU A 433 9.19 35.26 3.33
N PRO A 434 9.51 36.33 4.09
CA PRO A 434 8.55 37.41 4.38
C PRO A 434 7.89 38.04 3.16
N GLU A 435 8.61 38.13 2.04
CA GLU A 435 8.13 38.68 0.77
C GLU A 435 7.14 37.76 0.03
N ASN A 436 7.14 36.46 0.35
CA ASN A 436 6.30 35.43 -0.29
C ASN A 436 5.29 34.80 0.68
N ASP A 437 5.29 35.22 1.96
CA ASP A 437 4.40 34.70 2.98
C ASP A 437 3.01 35.32 2.85
N ALA A 438 2.16 34.68 2.04
CA ALA A 438 0.76 35.03 1.91
C ALA A 438 -0.09 34.75 3.17
N THR A 439 0.50 34.16 4.22
CA THR A 439 -0.24 33.57 5.34
C THR A 439 -0.08 34.36 6.63
N GLY A 440 1.05 35.07 6.79
CA GLY A 440 1.33 35.87 7.97
C GLY A 440 1.62 35.06 9.23
N ILE A 441 1.95 33.77 9.12
CA ILE A 441 2.22 32.92 10.28
C ILE A 441 3.60 33.26 10.88
N HIS A 442 3.63 33.64 12.15
CA HIS A 442 4.84 34.10 12.88
C HIS A 442 5.28 33.12 13.97
N GLU A 443 4.66 31.94 14.04
CA GLU A 443 4.97 30.86 14.97
C GLU A 443 5.22 29.53 14.21
N PRO A 444 5.68 28.47 14.89
CA PRO A 444 5.83 27.16 14.24
C PRO A 444 4.51 26.66 13.64
N ALA A 445 4.58 26.06 12.45
CA ALA A 445 3.40 25.53 11.77
C ALA A 445 2.71 24.45 12.63
N ILE A 446 1.38 24.56 12.78
CA ILE A 446 0.57 23.61 13.53
C ILE A 446 -0.21 22.72 12.57
N TYR A 447 -0.20 21.40 12.81
CA TYR A 447 -1.02 20.46 12.06
C TYR A 447 -2.50 20.84 12.14
N SER A 448 -3.15 20.96 10.97
CA SER A 448 -4.52 21.46 10.83
C SER A 448 -5.03 21.27 9.40
N SER A 449 -6.30 21.62 9.15
CA SER A 449 -6.91 21.61 7.81
C SER A 449 -6.11 22.37 6.74
N ARG A 450 -5.28 23.34 7.14
CA ARG A 450 -4.39 24.10 6.24
C ARG A 450 -3.45 23.21 5.44
N TRP A 451 -2.99 22.11 6.05
CA TRP A 451 -2.00 21.21 5.47
C TRP A 451 -2.64 19.96 4.85
N VAL A 452 -3.97 19.83 4.95
CA VAL A 452 -4.73 18.73 4.35
C VAL A 452 -5.33 19.22 3.04
N GLU A 453 -4.67 18.87 1.95
CA GLU A 453 -4.93 19.38 0.61
C GLU A 453 -5.75 18.39 -0.22
N ASP A 454 -6.34 18.88 -1.32
CA ASP A 454 -6.97 18.01 -2.31
C ASP A 454 -5.90 17.25 -3.09
N GLY A 455 -5.96 15.91 -3.02
CA GLY A 455 -5.02 15.04 -3.70
C GLY A 455 -5.49 14.60 -5.09
N SER A 456 -6.61 15.10 -5.60
CA SER A 456 -7.17 14.64 -6.87
C SER A 456 -6.24 14.92 -8.03
N PHE A 457 -6.10 13.95 -8.95
CA PHE A 457 -5.20 14.11 -10.07
C PHE A 457 -5.64 13.37 -11.34
N VAL A 458 -5.04 13.78 -12.45
CA VAL A 458 -5.03 13.07 -13.74
C VAL A 458 -3.58 12.94 -14.20
N ARG A 459 -3.14 11.73 -14.52
CA ARG A 459 -1.79 11.46 -15.04
C ARG A 459 -1.86 10.73 -16.38
N LEU A 460 -1.05 11.18 -17.34
CA LEU A 460 -0.68 10.35 -18.49
C LEU A 460 0.36 9.34 -18.02
N GLN A 461 -0.10 8.15 -17.69
CA GLN A 461 0.70 7.09 -17.08
C GLN A 461 1.74 6.56 -18.05
N ASN A 462 1.31 6.21 -19.27
CA ASN A 462 2.19 5.77 -20.35
C ASN A 462 1.66 6.28 -21.70
N LEU A 463 2.59 6.61 -22.60
CA LEU A 463 2.34 6.87 -24.02
C LEU A 463 3.45 6.21 -24.83
N THR A 464 3.09 5.33 -25.75
CA THR A 464 4.03 4.64 -26.62
C THR A 464 3.65 4.85 -28.08
N LEU A 465 4.64 5.25 -28.89
CA LEU A 465 4.55 5.33 -30.35
C LEU A 465 5.55 4.32 -30.94
N GLY A 466 5.06 3.40 -31.76
CA GLY A 466 5.84 2.37 -32.43
C GLY A 466 5.77 2.45 -33.95
N TYR A 467 6.83 1.99 -34.60
CA TYR A 467 6.88 1.75 -36.04
C TYR A 467 7.57 0.42 -36.36
N THR A 468 6.84 -0.47 -37.02
CA THR A 468 7.37 -1.76 -37.50
C THR A 468 8.01 -1.58 -38.88
N LEU A 469 9.31 -1.83 -38.97
CA LEU A 469 10.06 -1.76 -40.20
C LEU A 469 9.62 -2.85 -41.20
N PRO A 470 9.52 -2.51 -42.51
CA PRO A 470 9.33 -3.51 -43.55
C PRO A 470 10.62 -4.27 -43.86
N VAL A 471 10.97 -5.24 -43.02
CA VAL A 471 12.10 -6.11 -43.29
C VAL A 471 11.68 -7.22 -44.25
N ALA A 472 11.89 -7.00 -45.55
CA ALA A 472 11.87 -8.04 -46.57
C ALA A 472 13.27 -8.35 -47.16
N PHE A 473 14.32 -7.62 -46.75
CA PHE A 473 15.63 -7.74 -47.41
C PHE A 473 16.87 -7.34 -46.58
N LEU A 474 16.72 -6.66 -45.42
CA LEU A 474 17.86 -5.98 -44.78
C LEU A 474 18.77 -6.86 -43.90
N MET A 475 18.30 -8.00 -43.40
CA MET A 475 19.13 -8.98 -42.68
C MET A 475 18.55 -10.36 -42.91
N GLY A 476 19.30 -11.27 -43.54
CA GLY A 476 18.87 -12.62 -43.97
C GLY A 476 18.42 -13.60 -42.86
N GLY A 477 17.98 -13.09 -41.71
CA GLY A 477 17.47 -13.85 -40.57
C GLY A 477 16.57 -13.07 -39.60
N SER A 478 16.12 -11.84 -39.90
CA SER A 478 15.17 -11.12 -39.02
C SER A 478 13.73 -11.21 -39.55
N ARG A 479 12.80 -11.75 -38.75
CA ARG A 479 11.36 -11.87 -39.07
C ARG A 479 10.58 -10.56 -38.85
N SER A 480 10.97 -9.74 -37.87
CA SER A 480 10.38 -8.40 -37.67
C SER A 480 11.29 -7.48 -36.87
N THR A 481 11.25 -6.18 -37.16
CA THR A 481 11.93 -5.15 -36.36
C THR A 481 10.96 -4.02 -36.05
N ARG A 482 10.81 -3.66 -34.77
CA ARG A 482 9.97 -2.53 -34.33
C ARG A 482 10.81 -1.54 -33.54
N MET A 483 10.78 -0.28 -33.96
CA MET A 483 11.34 0.84 -33.20
C MET A 483 10.21 1.51 -32.42
N TYR A 484 10.47 1.98 -31.21
CA TYR A 484 9.46 2.68 -30.43
C TYR A 484 10.05 3.78 -29.54
N LEU A 485 9.22 4.77 -29.28
CA LEU A 485 9.43 5.80 -28.28
C LEU A 485 8.32 5.67 -27.24
N SER A 486 8.68 5.45 -25.98
CA SER A 486 7.76 5.36 -24.85
C SER A 486 8.05 6.47 -23.86
N GLY A 487 7.00 7.05 -23.30
CA GLY A 487 7.08 8.00 -22.21
C GLY A 487 6.22 7.55 -21.02
N ASP A 488 6.81 7.54 -19.83
CA ASP A 488 6.14 7.22 -18.58
C ASP A 488 6.05 8.46 -17.69
N ASN A 489 4.89 8.66 -17.05
CA ASN A 489 4.58 9.82 -16.22
C ASN A 489 4.86 11.18 -16.92
N LEU A 490 4.45 11.29 -18.19
CA LEU A 490 4.79 12.45 -19.03
C LEU A 490 4.18 13.77 -18.52
N PHE A 491 2.96 13.74 -17.98
CA PHE A 491 2.38 14.89 -17.30
C PHE A 491 1.43 14.47 -16.18
N LEU A 492 1.29 15.35 -15.19
CA LEU A 492 0.42 15.25 -14.02
C LEU A 492 -0.37 16.56 -13.92
N ILE A 493 -1.69 16.46 -13.78
CA ILE A 493 -2.58 17.57 -13.49
C ILE A 493 -3.11 17.35 -12.08
N SER A 494 -2.81 18.25 -11.15
CA SER A 494 -3.23 18.18 -9.75
C SER A 494 -3.36 19.58 -9.17
N GLY A 495 -4.24 19.76 -8.18
CA GLY A 495 -4.31 20.97 -7.35
C GLY A 495 -3.42 20.91 -6.09
N TYR A 496 -2.78 19.77 -5.85
CA TYR A 496 -1.87 19.56 -4.72
C TYR A 496 -0.61 20.43 -4.87
N SER A 497 -0.20 21.10 -3.79
CA SER A 497 0.95 22.03 -3.81
C SER A 497 2.31 21.35 -3.69
N GLY A 498 2.36 20.07 -3.26
CA GLY A 498 3.57 19.26 -3.29
C GLY A 498 3.90 18.70 -4.68
N LEU A 499 4.94 17.85 -4.76
CA LEU A 499 5.48 17.39 -6.05
C LEU A 499 4.61 16.33 -6.74
N ASP A 500 4.04 15.40 -5.98
CA ASP A 500 3.17 14.33 -6.46
C ASP A 500 2.14 14.03 -5.36
N PRO A 501 0.82 14.00 -5.62
CA PRO A 501 -0.19 13.69 -4.61
C PRO A 501 -0.26 12.21 -4.23
N GLU A 502 0.41 11.32 -4.96
CA GLU A 502 0.43 9.89 -4.60
C GLU A 502 1.57 9.55 -3.66
N VAL A 503 1.29 9.73 -2.37
CA VAL A 503 2.28 9.66 -1.29
C VAL A 503 1.88 8.66 -0.21
N HIS A 504 2.91 8.06 0.39
CA HIS A 504 2.81 7.20 1.56
C HIS A 504 4.09 7.38 2.40
N ALA A 505 3.97 7.95 3.60
CA ALA A 505 5.12 8.19 4.48
C ALA A 505 5.59 6.92 5.21
N GLU A 506 4.70 5.97 5.48
CA GLU A 506 5.00 4.76 6.24
C GLU A 506 4.25 3.53 5.68
N SER A 507 4.69 2.34 6.06
CA SER A 507 4.00 1.08 5.74
C SER A 507 3.04 0.68 6.86
N GLY A 508 1.86 0.17 6.49
CA GLY A 508 0.88 -0.32 7.46
C GLY A 508 -0.57 -0.05 7.09
N LEU A 509 -1.48 -0.35 8.01
CA LEU A 509 -2.92 -0.06 7.89
C LEU A 509 -3.24 1.43 8.02
N ALA A 510 -2.28 2.24 8.47
CA ALA A 510 -2.42 3.65 8.75
C ALA A 510 -1.18 4.43 8.32
N SER A 511 -1.30 5.75 8.15
CA SER A 511 -0.37 6.66 7.47
C SER A 511 -0.54 6.70 5.94
N ARG A 512 -1.79 6.83 5.45
CA ARG A 512 -2.11 6.93 4.01
C ARG A 512 -2.19 8.41 3.60
N GLY A 513 -1.69 8.77 2.41
CA GLY A 513 -1.82 10.14 1.94
C GLY A 513 -1.09 11.16 2.81
N ILE A 514 -0.01 10.75 3.50
CA ILE A 514 0.90 11.66 4.21
C ILE A 514 2.13 11.85 3.34
N ASP A 515 2.37 13.07 2.90
CA ASP A 515 3.58 13.47 2.17
C ASP A 515 4.62 13.98 3.16
N TYR A 516 5.56 13.12 3.54
CA TYR A 516 6.76 13.54 4.25
C TYR A 516 8.00 13.09 3.51
N LEU A 517 8.70 14.04 2.88
CA LEU A 517 9.91 13.80 2.08
C LEU A 517 9.72 12.70 1.03
N SER A 518 8.50 12.57 0.49
CA SER A 518 8.19 11.55 -0.51
C SER A 518 8.88 11.88 -1.83
N TYR A 519 9.64 10.93 -2.37
CA TYR A 519 10.33 11.12 -3.65
C TYR A 519 9.30 10.99 -4.79
N PRO A 520 9.17 11.99 -5.68
CA PRO A 520 8.18 11.96 -6.74
C PRO A 520 8.54 10.91 -7.80
N ARG A 521 7.54 10.45 -8.54
CA ARG A 521 7.79 9.50 -9.63
C ARG A 521 8.57 10.19 -10.76
N PRO A 522 9.63 9.54 -11.29
CA PRO A 522 10.37 10.12 -12.39
C PRO A 522 9.52 10.13 -13.67
N ARG A 523 9.74 11.17 -14.49
CA ARG A 523 9.34 11.18 -15.89
C ARG A 523 10.42 10.49 -16.71
N THR A 524 10.07 9.44 -17.41
CA THR A 524 11.02 8.64 -18.19
C THR A 524 10.65 8.69 -19.66
N VAL A 525 11.63 8.88 -20.53
CA VAL A 525 11.47 8.76 -21.99
C VAL A 525 12.46 7.71 -22.47
N THR A 526 11.94 6.66 -23.10
CA THR A 526 12.70 5.48 -23.52
C THR A 526 12.56 5.29 -25.02
N PHE A 527 13.69 5.26 -25.72
CA PHE A 527 13.77 4.76 -27.08
C PHE A 527 14.18 3.29 -27.05
N GLY A 528 13.51 2.44 -27.82
CA GLY A 528 13.84 1.02 -27.87
C GLY A 528 13.63 0.39 -29.25
N VAL A 529 14.34 -0.70 -29.48
CA VAL A 529 14.23 -1.52 -30.69
C VAL A 529 13.97 -2.96 -30.28
N ASN A 530 12.93 -3.56 -30.84
CA ASN A 530 12.64 -4.99 -30.69
C ASN A 530 12.94 -5.70 -32.01
N VAL A 531 13.85 -6.67 -31.98
CA VAL A 531 14.27 -7.49 -33.13
C VAL A 531 13.86 -8.94 -32.87
N ALA A 532 13.02 -9.49 -33.74
CA ALA A 532 12.67 -10.91 -33.74
C ALA A 532 13.37 -11.62 -34.90
N PHE A 533 14.06 -12.72 -34.61
CA PHE A 533 14.78 -13.58 -35.55
C PHE A 533 13.93 -14.78 -36.01
#